data_AF-A0A0F9AEV2-F1
#
_entry.id   AF-A0A0F9AEV2-F1
#
_cell.length_a   1.000
_cell.length_b   1.000
_cell.length_c   1.000
_cell.angle_alpha   90.00
_cell.angle_beta   90.00
_cell.angle_gamma   90.00
#
_symmetry.space_group_name_H-M   'P 1'
#
loop_
_entity.id
_entity.type
_entity.pdbx_description
1 polymer ?
#
loop_
_entity_poly.entity_id
_entity_poly.type
_entity_poly.pdbx_seq_one_letter_code
_entity_poly.pdbx_strand_id
1 'polypeptide(L)' 'IMLIKTKVFKKYKKPWFPFLERRGEVWGEDMGFCLHCMAHNIEVWVEPTVRVGHCKTYTFYEEDCTVK' A
#
# COMPACT_ATOMS: atom_id res chain seq x y z
N ILE A 1 -6.20 6.38 1.73
CA ILE A 1 -6.55 6.33 0.28
C ILE A 1 -5.26 6.37 -0.53
N MET A 2 -5.22 5.75 -1.72
CA MET A 2 -4.01 5.64 -2.54
C MET A 2 -4.21 6.31 -3.90
N LEU A 3 -3.25 7.15 -4.30
CA LEU A 3 -3.21 7.78 -5.62
C LEU A 3 -2.06 7.20 -6.44
N ILE A 4 -2.35 6.79 -7.67
CA ILE A 4 -1.40 6.09 -8.53
C ILE A 4 -1.29 6.83 -9.86
N LYS A 5 -0.07 7.22 -10.24
CA LYS A 5 0.19 7.75 -11.59
C LYS A 5 -0.06 6.62 -12.59
N THR A 6 -0.99 6.80 -13.54
CA THR A 6 -1.37 5.75 -14.52
C THR A 6 -0.20 5.15 -15.30
N LYS A 7 0.88 5.92 -15.53
CA LYS A 7 2.12 5.44 -16.16
C LYS A 7 2.84 4.32 -15.36
N VAL A 8 2.57 4.18 -14.06
CA VAL A 8 3.12 3.11 -13.22
C VAL A 8 2.71 1.74 -13.73
N PHE A 9 1.45 1.59 -14.19
CA PHE A 9 0.93 0.32 -14.72
C PHE A 9 1.62 -0.14 -16.01
N LYS A 10 2.38 0.75 -16.68
CA LYS A 10 3.18 0.42 -17.88
C LYS A 10 4.59 -0.05 -17.54
N LYS A 11 5.03 0.14 -16.29
CA LYS A 11 6.40 -0.19 -15.87
C LYS A 11 6.59 -1.68 -15.55
N TYR A 12 5.52 -2.41 -15.27
CA TYR A 12 5.57 -3.84 -14.98
C TYR A 12 4.29 -4.55 -15.43
N LYS A 13 4.38 -5.88 -15.56
CA LYS A 13 3.29 -6.72 -16.07
C LYS A 13 2.25 -7.01 -14.98
N LYS A 14 1.02 -7.27 -15.42
CA LYS A 14 -0.06 -7.79 -14.58
C LYS A 14 0.34 -9.14 -13.94
N PRO A 15 -0.21 -9.51 -12.77
CA PRO A 15 -1.19 -8.75 -11.98
C PRO A 15 -0.56 -7.58 -11.20
N TRP A 16 -1.25 -6.43 -11.17
CA TRP A 16 -0.72 -5.24 -10.51
C TRP A 16 -0.89 -5.26 -8.99
N PHE A 17 -2.00 -5.84 -8.51
CA PHE A 17 -2.40 -5.91 -7.10
C PHE A 17 -2.42 -7.37 -6.65
N PRO A 18 -1.26 -8.02 -6.46
CA PRO A 18 -1.22 -9.38 -5.93
C PRO A 18 -1.52 -9.36 -4.43
N PHE A 19 -2.25 -10.35 -3.93
CA PHE A 19 -2.13 -10.72 -2.52
C PHE A 19 -0.77 -11.35 -2.30
N LEU A 20 -0.17 -11.06 -1.15
CA LEU A 20 1.11 -11.66 -0.77
C LEU A 20 0.91 -12.49 0.49
N GLU A 21 1.63 -13.59 0.60
CA GLU A 21 1.74 -14.35 1.85
C GLU A 21 3.12 -14.14 2.43
N ARG A 22 3.20 -13.74 3.70
CA ARG A 22 4.47 -13.57 4.39
C ARG A 22 4.33 -14.05 5.83
N ARG A 23 5.15 -15.06 6.19
CA ARG A 23 5.15 -15.67 7.54
C ARG A 23 3.78 -16.25 7.95
N GLY A 24 3.04 -16.82 7.00
CA GLY A 24 1.70 -17.37 7.24
C GLY A 24 0.58 -16.34 7.31
N GLU A 25 0.90 -15.04 7.21
CA GLU A 25 -0.08 -13.95 7.16
C GLU A 25 -0.34 -13.53 5.71
N VAL A 26 -1.61 -13.38 5.35
CA VAL A 26 -2.02 -12.84 4.04
C VAL A 26 -2.02 -11.32 4.12
N TRP A 27 -1.17 -10.70 3.32
CA TRP A 27 -1.09 -9.26 3.16
C TRP A 27 -2.03 -8.84 2.02
N GLY A 28 -2.78 -7.75 2.26
CA GLY A 28 -3.75 -7.19 1.32
C GLY A 28 -3.14 -6.78 -0.01
N GLU A 29 -3.99 -6.62 -1.02
CA GLU A 29 -3.59 -6.34 -2.40
C GLU A 29 -2.93 -4.96 -2.58
N ASP A 30 -3.26 -4.01 -1.70
CA ASP A 30 -2.68 -2.68 -1.65
C ASP A 30 -1.21 -2.72 -1.20
N MET A 31 -0.91 -3.46 -0.14
CA MET A 31 0.45 -3.72 0.31
C MET A 31 1.24 -4.50 -0.73
N GLY A 32 0.60 -5.48 -1.39
CA GLY A 32 1.23 -6.22 -2.48
C GLY A 32 1.62 -5.32 -3.65
N PHE A 33 0.74 -4.40 -4.06
CA PHE A 33 1.04 -3.40 -5.08
C PHE A 33 2.23 -2.52 -4.70
N CYS A 34 2.26 -1.98 -3.47
CA CYS A 34 3.33 -1.11 -3.00
C CYS A 34 4.69 -1.84 -2.95
N LEU A 35 4.75 -3.05 -2.40
CA LEU A 35 5.98 -3.83 -2.35
C LEU A 35 6.48 -4.20 -3.75
N HIS A 36 5.56 -4.52 -4.67
CA HIS A 36 5.91 -4.84 -6.05
C HIS A 36 6.47 -3.61 -6.79
N CYS A 37 5.92 -2.41 -6.53
CA CYS A 37 6.46 -1.14 -7.01
C CYS A 37 7.89 -0.90 -6.52
N MET A 38 8.13 -1.08 -5.22
CA MET A 38 9.47 -0.92 -4.63
C MET A 38 10.47 -1.90 -5.24
N ALA A 39 10.07 -3.16 -5.46
CA ALA A 39 10.91 -4.17 -6.12
C ALA A 39 11.26 -3.81 -7.58
N HIS A 40 10.47 -2.95 -8.24
CA HIS A 40 10.71 -2.46 -9.59
C HIS A 40 11.29 -1.04 -9.64
N ASN A 41 11.91 -0.57 -8.55
CA ASN A 41 12.49 0.77 -8.44
C ASN A 41 11.47 1.90 -8.73
N ILE A 42 10.22 1.69 -8.31
CA ILE A 42 9.16 2.70 -8.35
C ILE A 42 8.98 3.20 -6.92
N GLU A 43 9.20 4.49 -6.73
CA GLU A 43 9.07 5.11 -5.41
C GLU A 43 7.62 5.08 -4.92
N VAL A 44 7.47 4.78 -3.64
CA VAL A 44 6.20 4.81 -2.89
C VAL A 44 6.37 5.84 -1.78
N TRP A 45 5.38 6.72 -1.65
CA TRP A 45 5.43 7.85 -0.72
C TRP A 45 4.17 7.85 0.16
N VAL A 46 4.32 8.34 1.40
CA VAL A 46 3.22 8.63 2.31
C VAL A 46 3.24 10.13 2.57
N GLU A 47 2.09 10.79 2.35
CA GLU A 47 1.92 12.22 2.61
C GLU A 47 1.13 12.42 3.91
N PRO A 48 1.80 12.66 5.05
CA PRO A 48 1.14 12.77 6.36
C PRO A 48 0.30 14.04 6.50
N THR A 49 0.49 15.07 5.67
CA THR A 49 -0.32 16.30 5.77
C THR A 49 -1.73 16.14 5.20
N VAL A 50 -1.95 15.11 4.37
CA VAL A 50 -3.26 14.83 3.76
C VAL A 50 -4.11 14.01 4.72
N ARG A 51 -5.14 14.66 5.28
CA ARG A 51 -6.09 14.02 6.22
C ARG A 51 -7.28 13.46 5.44
N VAL A 52 -7.44 12.14 5.49
CA VAL A 52 -8.57 11.44 4.87
C VAL A 52 -9.13 10.45 5.87
N GLY A 53 -10.43 10.54 6.15
CA GLY A 53 -11.13 9.57 6.98
C GLY A 53 -11.51 8.34 6.18
N HIS A 54 -11.34 7.15 6.76
CA HIS A 54 -12.00 5.95 6.26
C HIS A 54 -13.29 5.77 7.06
N CYS A 55 -14.45 5.75 6.41
CA CYS A 55 -15.69 5.43 7.10
C CYS A 55 -15.72 3.91 7.39
N LYS A 56 -15.21 3.52 8.55
CA LYS A 56 -15.26 2.19 9.16
C LYS A 56 -15.42 2.37 10.67
N THR A 57 -16.05 1.43 11.36
CA THR A 57 -16.41 1.50 12.80
C THR A 57 -15.22 1.77 13.73
N TYR A 58 -13.98 1.65 13.24
CA TYR A 58 -12.75 2.01 13.94
C TYR A 58 -11.75 2.66 12.96
N THR A 59 -11.16 3.79 13.35
CA THR A 59 -10.12 4.52 12.60
C THR A 59 -8.78 4.22 13.23
N PHE A 60 -7.81 3.76 12.44
CA PHE A 60 -6.43 3.53 12.89
C PHE A 60 -5.63 4.83 12.81
N TYR A 61 -4.78 5.04 13.81
CA TYR A 61 -3.92 6.23 13.96
C TYR A 61 -2.43 5.86 13.96
N GLU A 62 -1.57 6.88 13.94
CA GLU A 62 -0.11 6.71 13.95
C GLU A 62 0.37 5.86 15.14
N GLU A 63 -0.32 5.95 16.27
CA GLU A 63 -0.03 5.16 17.46
C GLU A 63 -0.17 3.64 17.21
N ASP A 64 -1.13 3.21 16.38
CA ASP A 64 -1.35 1.81 16.01
C ASP A 64 -0.24 1.27 15.08
N CYS A 65 0.53 2.16 14.46
CA CYS A 65 1.64 1.83 13.55
C CYS A 65 2.99 1.69 14.26
N THR A 66 3.05 1.96 15.57
CA THR A 66 4.30 1.86 16.35
C THR A 66 4.35 0.54 17.12
N VAL A 67 5.40 -0.24 16.91
CA VAL A 67 5.66 -1.50 17.63
C VAL A 67 6.27 -1.15 18.99
N LYS A 68 5.61 -1.55 20.09
CA LYS A 68 6.23 -1.62 21.42
C LYS A 68 7.18 -2.82 21.51
#